data_AF-A0A7L2RVL8-F1
#
_entry.id   AF-A0A7L2RVL8-F1
#
_cell.length_a   1.000
_cell.length_b   1.000
_cell.length_c   1.000
_cell.angle_alpha   90.00
_cell.angle_beta   90.00
_cell.angle_gamma   90.00
#
_symmetry.space_group_name_H-M   'P 1'
#
loop_
_entity.id
_entity.type
_entity.pdbx_description
1 polymer ?
#
loop_
_entity_poly.entity_id
_entity_poly.type
_entity_poly.pdbx_seq_one_letter_code
_entity_poly.pdbx_strand_id
1 'polypeptide(L)' 'VAVVEYQSFFRRRFADAAFASCRDVRLPATGGFAIATMCGRYGAELCTTQRWLDFQGDKNNGLAPLQIDFQLVPDGAEPG' A
#
# COMPACT_ATOMS: atom_id res chain seq x y z
N VAL A 1 -18.00 21.34 1.46
CA VAL A 1 -17.59 20.53 0.29
C VAL A 1 -16.89 19.28 0.82
N ALA A 2 -17.11 18.11 0.22
CA ALA A 2 -16.48 16.86 0.64
C ALA A 2 -15.17 16.60 -0.13
N VAL A 3 -14.18 16.01 0.53
CA VAL A 3 -12.92 15.57 -0.10
C VAL A 3 -13.12 14.18 -0.69
N VAL A 4 -12.83 14.00 -1.97
CA VAL A 4 -13.04 12.75 -2.71
C VAL A 4 -11.74 12.10 -3.20
N GLU A 5 -10.63 12.85 -3.17
CA GLU A 5 -9.32 12.42 -3.63
C GLU A 5 -8.24 13.31 -3.00
N TYR A 6 -7.11 12.71 -2.60
CA TYR A 6 -5.96 13.47 -2.11
C TYR A 6 -4.65 12.69 -2.29
N GLN A 7 -3.52 13.40 -2.15
CA GLN A 7 -2.19 12.80 -2.16
C GLN A 7 -1.63 12.68 -0.74
N SER A 8 -0.96 11.57 -0.46
CA SER A 8 -0.31 11.32 0.83
C SER A 8 1.18 11.07 0.63
N PHE A 9 2.03 11.86 1.29
CA PHE A 9 3.48 11.78 1.13
C PHE A 9 4.10 11.03 2.30
N PHE A 10 4.75 9.90 2.02
CA PHE A 10 5.49 9.13 3.01
C PHE A 10 6.97 9.08 2.66
N ARG A 11 7.83 9.16 3.67
CA ARG A 11 9.23 8.80 3.50
C ARG A 11 9.33 7.33 3.12
N ARG A 12 10.15 7.02 2.11
CA ARG A 12 10.33 5.66 1.61
C ARG A 12 10.72 4.69 2.71
N ARG A 13 11.67 5.05 3.58
CA ARG A 13 12.09 4.17 4.70
C ARG A 13 10.95 3.79 5.63
N PHE A 14 10.00 4.70 5.86
CA PHE A 14 8.88 4.46 6.75
C PHE A 14 7.90 3.47 6.11
N ALA A 15 7.54 3.71 4.84
CA ALA A 15 6.64 2.82 4.12
C ALA A 15 7.27 1.43 3.90
N ASP A 16 8.55 1.35 3.56
CA ASP A 16 9.26 0.09 3.37
C ASP A 16 9.33 -0.72 4.67
N ALA A 17 9.60 -0.06 5.80
CA ALA A 17 9.59 -0.72 7.11
C ALA A 17 8.19 -1.25 7.47
N ALA A 18 7.13 -0.45 7.21
CA ALA A 18 5.75 -0.88 7.43
C ALA A 18 5.39 -2.09 6.56
N PHE A 19 5.71 -2.05 5.26
CA PHE A 19 5.49 -3.18 4.36
C PHE A 19 6.26 -4.43 4.79
N ALA A 20 7.56 -4.28 5.11
CA ALA A 20 8.40 -5.40 5.54
C ALA A 20 7.88 -6.06 6.83
N SER A 21 7.30 -5.29 7.75
CA SER A 21 6.71 -5.84 8.98
C SER A 21 5.49 -6.73 8.74
N CYS A 22 4.81 -6.55 7.60
CA CYS A 22 3.56 -7.23 7.26
C CYS A 22 3.70 -8.30 6.17
N ARG A 23 4.71 -8.21 5.30
CA ARG A 23 4.79 -9.01 4.06
C ARG A 23 4.80 -10.53 4.29
N ASP A 24 5.35 -10.97 5.42
CA ASP A 24 5.52 -12.39 5.76
C ASP A 24 4.37 -12.95 6.63
N VAL A 25 3.36 -12.13 6.97
CA VAL A 25 2.19 -12.55 7.72
C VAL A 25 1.36 -13.57 6.91
N ARG A 26 0.98 -14.67 7.58
CA ARG A 26 0.21 -15.76 6.99
C ARG A 26 -1.26 -15.68 7.36
N LEU A 27 -2.13 -16.03 6.41
CA LEU A 27 -3.55 -16.27 6.67
C LEU A 27 -3.73 -17.71 7.17
N PRO A 28 -4.20 -17.93 8.41
CA PRO A 28 -4.31 -19.27 8.98
C PRO A 28 -5.20 -20.22 8.17
N ALA A 29 -6.26 -19.69 7.56
CA ALA A 29 -7.25 -20.50 6.83
C ALA A 29 -6.73 -21.07 5.50
N THR A 30 -5.77 -20.41 4.85
CA THR A 30 -5.31 -20.78 3.50
C THR A 30 -3.82 -21.13 3.44
N GLY A 31 -3.04 -20.77 4.48
CA GLY A 31 -1.58 -20.87 4.47
C GLY A 31 -0.89 -19.86 3.53
N GLY A 32 -1.65 -19.09 2.74
CA GLY A 32 -1.14 -18.03 1.89
C GLY A 32 -0.66 -16.81 2.67
N PHE A 33 0.09 -15.93 2.02
CA PHE A 33 0.47 -14.65 2.60
C PHE A 33 -0.71 -13.67 2.59
N ALA A 34 -0.94 -12.98 3.70
CA ALA A 34 -2.00 -11.97 3.79
C ALA A 34 -1.80 -10.84 2.77
N ILE A 35 -0.55 -10.47 2.50
CA ILE A 35 -0.23 -9.42 1.54
C ILE A 35 -0.70 -9.73 0.11
N ALA A 36 -0.86 -11.02 -0.25
CA ALA A 36 -1.33 -11.43 -1.57
C ALA A 36 -2.74 -10.89 -1.88
N THR A 37 -3.61 -10.82 -0.86
CA THR A 37 -4.99 -10.31 -1.02
C THR A 37 -5.06 -8.79 -0.96
N MET A 38 -3.93 -8.12 -0.68
CA MET A 38 -3.82 -6.68 -0.51
C MET A 38 -2.94 -6.04 -1.59
N CYS A 39 -2.63 -6.77 -2.67
CA CYS A 39 -1.70 -6.31 -3.71
C CYS A 39 -2.24 -6.52 -5.14
N GLY A 40 -3.56 -6.69 -5.27
CA GLY A 40 -4.26 -6.89 -6.53
C GLY A 40 -3.64 -7.99 -7.40
N ARG A 41 -3.43 -7.68 -8.69
CA ARG A 41 -2.91 -8.64 -9.69
C ARG A 41 -1.48 -9.11 -9.44
N TYR A 42 -0.72 -8.46 -8.55
CA TYR A 42 0.69 -8.78 -8.34
C TYR A 42 0.91 -9.97 -7.40
N GLY A 43 -0.12 -10.35 -6.63
CA GLY A 43 0.00 -11.39 -5.61
C GLY A 43 1.08 -11.05 -4.57
N ALA A 44 1.57 -12.04 -3.83
CA ALA A 44 2.63 -11.81 -2.84
C ALA A 44 4.02 -11.64 -3.46
N GLU A 45 4.33 -12.42 -4.50
CA GLU A 45 5.68 -12.51 -5.07
C GLU A 45 6.16 -11.22 -5.73
N LEU A 46 5.27 -10.54 -6.46
CA LEU A 46 5.58 -9.29 -7.14
C LEU A 46 5.07 -8.06 -6.36
N CYS A 47 4.68 -8.23 -5.10
CA CYS A 47 4.23 -7.11 -4.28
C CYS A 47 5.42 -6.25 -3.84
N THR A 48 5.33 -4.95 -4.07
CA THR A 48 6.28 -3.95 -3.58
C THR A 48 5.55 -3.01 -2.62
N THR A 49 6.30 -2.26 -1.81
CA THR A 49 5.73 -1.22 -0.92
C THR A 49 4.77 -0.29 -1.66
N GLN A 50 5.17 0.20 -2.85
CA GLN A 50 4.33 1.09 -3.65
C GLN A 50 3.06 0.37 -4.12
N ARG A 51 3.16 -0.83 -4.70
CA ARG A 51 2.00 -1.58 -5.21
C ARG A 51 1.00 -1.93 -4.12
N TRP A 52 1.49 -2.23 -2.92
CA TRP A 52 0.65 -2.45 -1.75
C TRP A 52 -0.10 -1.18 -1.36
N LEU A 53 0.58 -0.04 -1.24
CA LEU A 53 -0.06 1.23 -0.93
C LEU A 53 -1.03 1.71 -2.03
N ASP A 54 -0.67 1.54 -3.29
CA ASP A 54 -1.53 1.83 -4.44
C ASP A 54 -2.83 1.04 -4.35
N PHE A 55 -2.74 -0.26 -4.02
CA PHE A 55 -3.93 -1.08 -3.81
C PHE A 55 -4.78 -0.54 -2.66
N GLN A 56 -4.19 -0.12 -1.55
CA GLN A 56 -4.95 0.43 -0.41
C GLN A 56 -5.61 1.78 -0.73
N GLY A 57 -5.07 2.55 -1.68
CA GLY A 57 -5.58 3.85 -2.10
C GLY A 57 -6.47 3.82 -3.36
N ASP A 58 -6.56 2.71 -4.08
CA ASP A 58 -7.32 2.62 -5.33
C ASP A 58 -8.82 2.43 -5.06
N LYS A 59 -9.62 3.49 -5.28
CA LYS A 59 -11.09 3.44 -5.14
C LYS A 59 -11.78 2.42 -6.03
N ASN A 60 -11.12 1.95 -7.10
CA ASN A 60 -11.69 0.99 -8.04
C ASN A 60 -11.52 -0.47 -7.58
N ASN A 61 -10.80 -0.72 -6.49
CA ASN A 61 -10.62 -2.07 -5.95
C ASN A 61 -11.87 -2.60 -5.20
N GLY A 62 -12.90 -1.76 -4.99
CA GLY A 62 -14.13 -2.09 -4.28
C GLY A 62 -14.03 -2.11 -2.76
N LEU A 63 -12.90 -1.69 -2.19
CA LEU A 63 -12.59 -1.66 -0.75
C LEU A 63 -12.22 -0.24 -0.27
N ALA A 64 -11.42 0.50 -1.03
CA ALA A 64 -11.03 1.85 -0.67
C ALA A 64 -12.20 2.83 -0.90
N PRO A 65 -12.60 3.64 0.11
CA PRO A 65 -13.78 4.50 0.00
C PRO A 65 -13.56 5.76 -0.83
N LEU A 66 -12.29 6.13 -1.09
CA LEU A 66 -11.90 7.29 -1.88
C LEU A 66 -10.49 7.06 -2.45
N GLN A 67 -10.07 7.88 -3.42
CA GLN A 67 -8.75 7.74 -4.04
C GLN A 67 -7.67 8.38 -3.16
N ILE A 68 -6.60 7.62 -2.87
CA ILE A 68 -5.40 8.14 -2.18
C ILE A 68 -4.18 7.83 -3.02
N ASP A 69 -3.51 8.89 -3.48
CA ASP A 69 -2.26 8.74 -4.23
C ASP A 69 -1.06 8.81 -3.28
N PHE A 70 -0.49 7.65 -2.97
CA PHE A 70 0.67 7.56 -2.08
C PHE A 70 1.97 7.89 -2.83
N GLN A 71 2.69 8.90 -2.35
CA GLN A 71 3.98 9.32 -2.88
C GLN A 71 5.10 8.92 -1.93
N LEU A 72 5.94 7.97 -2.34
CA LEU A 72 7.12 7.54 -1.57
C LEU A 72 8.32 8.44 -1.84
N VAL A 73 8.47 9.47 -1.00
CA VAL A 73 9.56 10.45 -1.11
C VAL A 73 10.88 9.90 -0.56
N PRO A 74 12.04 10.21 -1.17
CA PRO A 74 13.35 9.89 -0.63
C PRO A 74 13.56 10.52 0.76
N ASP A 75 14.37 9.89 1.61
CA ASP A 75 14.52 10.32 3.01
C ASP A 75 15.10 11.72 3.23
N GLY A 76 15.84 12.23 2.22
CA GLY A 76 16.44 13.56 2.20
C GLY A 76 15.62 14.60 1.42
N ALA A 77 14.42 14.26 0.95
CA ALA A 77 13.51 15.21 0.31
C ALA A 77 12.49 15.71 1.33
N GLU A 78 12.11 16.99 1.22
CA GLU A 78 10.98 17.53 1.96
C GLU A 78 9.68 16.89 1.39
N PRO A 79 8.80 16.35 2.24
CA PRO A 79 7.51 15.87 1.79
C PRO A 79 6.57 17.06 1.58
N GLY A 80 6.34 17.43 0.31
CA GLY A 80 5.28 18.35 -0.11
C GLY A 80 5.56 19.82 0.19
#